data_AF-A0A9P6DLY9-F1
#
_entry.id   AF-A0A9P6DLY9-F1
#
_cell.length_a   1.000
_cell.length_b   1.000
_cell.length_c   1.000
_cell.angle_alpha   90.00
_cell.angle_beta   90.00
_cell.angle_gamma   90.00
#
_symmetry.space_group_name_H-M   'P 1'
#
loop_
_entity.id
_entity.type
_entity.pdbx_description
1 polymer ?
#
loop_
_entity_poly.entity_id
_entity_poly.type
_entity_poly.pdbx_seq_one_letter_code
_entity_poly.pdbx_strand_id
1 'polypeptide(L)'
;FFALQMNMRAVKARLCTKLRERKFELANLERAYRSKQMAHIEDAMHRREPTITVLAKKYNDMLKQMVRLRATDAVATNAVLPPAIILKTLFKLDVDDDTWHNIGLEDLEEFDGILPPWLGDDTVRAGIRFDQEVMNCEGELLRCRLEHEAMRDWFQEEYEATILAEKYTPGE
;
A
#
# COMPACT_ATOMS: atom_id res chain seq x y z
N PHE A 1 -8.79 2.37 16.85
CA PHE A 1 -8.13 1.13 17.27
C PHE A 1 -8.30 0.00 16.24
N PHE A 2 -9.53 -0.42 15.90
CA PHE A 2 -9.81 -1.51 14.95
C PHE A 2 -9.19 -1.36 13.55
N ALA A 3 -9.28 -0.17 12.93
CA ALA A 3 -8.63 0.08 11.63
C ALA A 3 -7.10 -0.14 11.67
N LEU A 4 -6.47 0.14 12.81
CA LEU A 4 -5.04 -0.08 13.01
C LEU A 4 -4.74 -1.57 13.18
N GLN A 5 -5.60 -2.34 13.88
CA GLN A 5 -5.51 -3.80 13.95
C GLN A 5 -5.65 -4.46 12.58
N MET A 6 -6.63 -4.05 11.77
CA MET A 6 -6.82 -4.57 10.41
C MET A 6 -5.57 -4.33 9.55
N ASN A 7 -5.04 -3.11 9.57
CA ASN A 7 -3.81 -2.78 8.85
C ASN A 7 -2.60 -3.58 9.35
N MET A 8 -2.49 -3.78 10.66
CA MET A 8 -1.42 -4.57 11.27
C MET A 8 -1.49 -6.03 10.85
N ARG A 9 -2.69 -6.64 10.87
CA ARG A 9 -2.93 -8.00 10.34
C ARG A 9 -2.50 -8.10 8.87
N ALA A 10 -2.81 -7.09 8.08
CA ALA A 10 -2.41 -7.04 6.67
C ALA A 10 -0.90 -6.98 6.46
N VAL A 11 -0.20 -6.16 7.24
CA VAL A 11 1.26 -6.10 7.23
C VAL A 11 1.85 -7.44 7.68
N LYS A 12 1.30 -8.06 8.72
CA LYS A 12 1.74 -9.37 9.21
C LYS A 12 1.55 -10.46 8.16
N ALA A 13 0.39 -10.53 7.52
CA ALA A 13 0.12 -11.49 6.44
C ALA A 13 1.12 -11.36 5.29
N ARG A 14 1.39 -10.13 4.82
CA ARG A 14 2.41 -9.88 3.80
C ARG A 14 3.80 -10.29 4.25
N LEU A 15 4.18 -9.95 5.47
CA LEU A 15 5.46 -10.34 6.03
C LEU A 15 5.61 -11.87 6.02
N CYS A 16 4.60 -12.60 6.50
CA CYS A 16 4.59 -14.07 6.48
C CYS A 16 4.72 -14.63 5.06
N THR A 17 4.02 -14.07 4.07
CA THR A 17 4.16 -14.47 2.66
C THR A 17 5.60 -14.26 2.18
N LYS A 18 6.21 -13.10 2.44
CA LYS A 18 7.60 -12.81 2.04
C LYS A 18 8.63 -13.68 2.76
N LEU A 19 8.41 -13.99 4.02
CA LEU A 19 9.23 -14.93 4.77
C LEU A 19 9.14 -16.36 4.21
N ARG A 20 7.96 -16.80 3.81
CA ARG A 20 7.76 -18.10 3.14
C ARG A 20 8.43 -18.13 1.77
N GLU A 21 8.22 -17.11 0.93
CA GLU A 21 8.90 -16.96 -0.37
C GLU A 21 10.42 -17.08 -0.19
N ARG A 22 11.00 -16.35 0.77
CA ARG A 22 12.42 -16.42 1.11
C ARG A 22 12.87 -17.82 1.56
N LYS A 23 12.06 -18.53 2.37
CA LYS A 23 12.38 -19.90 2.79
C LYS A 23 12.42 -20.86 1.60
N PHE A 24 11.48 -20.72 0.67
CA PHE A 24 11.48 -21.50 -0.57
C PHE A 24 12.69 -21.17 -1.46
N GLU A 25 13.06 -19.90 -1.57
CA GLU A 25 14.28 -19.48 -2.29
C GLU A 25 15.55 -20.09 -1.68
N LEU A 26 15.65 -20.12 -0.35
CA LEU A 26 16.79 -20.74 0.35
C LEU A 26 16.83 -22.26 0.17
N ALA A 27 15.69 -22.94 0.26
CA ALA A 27 15.61 -24.37 -0.04
C ALA A 27 15.92 -24.68 -1.52
N ASN A 28 15.60 -23.76 -2.43
CA ASN A 28 16.00 -23.85 -3.83
C ASN A 28 17.50 -23.64 -4.01
N LEU A 29 18.13 -22.70 -3.29
CA LEU A 29 19.59 -22.52 -3.25
C LEU A 29 20.31 -23.78 -2.77
N GLU A 30 19.84 -24.38 -1.68
CA GLU A 30 20.40 -25.62 -1.13
C GLU A 30 20.33 -26.78 -2.13
N ARG A 31 19.25 -26.87 -2.92
CA ARG A 31 19.12 -27.87 -4.00
C ARG A 31 19.94 -27.51 -5.24
N ALA A 32 20.03 -26.23 -5.57
CA ALA A 32 20.80 -25.68 -6.69
C ALA A 32 22.29 -25.55 -6.40
N TYR A 33 22.77 -26.01 -5.24
CA TYR A 33 24.17 -26.02 -4.80
C TYR A 33 25.15 -26.70 -5.80
N ARG A 34 24.61 -27.29 -6.89
CA ARG A 34 25.35 -27.94 -7.98
C ARG A 34 25.26 -27.19 -9.32
N SER A 35 24.65 -26.01 -9.39
CA SER A 35 24.41 -25.28 -10.65
C SER A 35 25.06 -23.90 -10.68
N LYS A 36 25.31 -23.38 -11.89
CA LYS A 36 25.89 -22.04 -12.11
C LYS A 36 24.95 -20.87 -11.74
N GLN A 37 23.71 -21.15 -11.29
CA GLN A 37 22.68 -20.15 -11.03
C GLN A 37 22.65 -19.65 -9.57
N MET A 38 23.50 -20.19 -8.70
CA MET A 38 23.52 -19.86 -7.26
C MET A 38 23.67 -18.36 -6.98
N ALA A 39 24.66 -17.71 -7.59
CA ALA A 39 24.94 -16.29 -7.35
C ALA A 39 23.75 -15.38 -7.67
N HIS A 40 22.99 -15.68 -8.73
CA HIS A 40 21.81 -14.90 -9.10
C HIS A 40 20.66 -15.03 -8.09
N ILE A 41 20.48 -16.22 -7.52
CA ILE A 41 19.43 -16.47 -6.52
C ILE A 41 19.83 -15.85 -5.17
N GLU A 42 21.10 -15.94 -4.80
CA GLU A 42 21.66 -15.32 -3.58
C GLU A 42 21.56 -13.78 -3.63
N ASP A 43 21.93 -13.16 -4.76
CA ASP A 43 21.77 -11.73 -4.98
C ASP A 43 20.30 -11.30 -4.91
N ALA A 44 19.40 -12.04 -5.55
CA ALA A 44 17.97 -11.75 -5.52
C ALA A 44 17.40 -11.83 -4.10
N MET A 45 17.85 -12.81 -3.31
CA MET A 45 17.47 -12.99 -1.91
C MET A 45 17.93 -11.81 -1.06
N HIS A 46 19.21 -11.41 -1.13
CA HIS A 46 19.74 -10.27 -0.38
C HIS A 46 19.06 -8.94 -0.74
N ARG A 47 18.68 -8.76 -2.01
CA ARG A 47 17.91 -7.56 -2.43
C ARG A 47 16.53 -7.49 -1.79
N ARG A 48 15.92 -8.62 -1.42
CA ARG A 48 14.57 -8.69 -0.83
C ARG A 48 14.58 -8.53 0.70
N GLU A 49 15.68 -8.84 1.37
CA GLU A 49 15.81 -8.77 2.83
C GLU A 49 15.48 -7.38 3.42
N PRO A 50 15.99 -6.25 2.87
CA PRO A 50 15.63 -4.93 3.37
C PRO A 50 14.13 -4.68 3.35
N THR A 51 13.43 -5.07 2.28
CA THR A 51 11.97 -4.92 2.15
C THR A 51 11.22 -5.70 3.23
N ILE A 52 11.68 -6.91 3.56
CA ILE A 52 11.13 -7.73 4.64
C ILE A 52 11.34 -7.05 6.00
N THR A 53 12.54 -6.51 6.25
CA THR A 53 12.81 -5.78 7.51
C THR A 53 11.97 -4.51 7.65
N VAL A 54 11.70 -3.81 6.54
CA VAL A 54 10.83 -2.63 6.52
C VAL A 54 9.40 -2.99 6.89
N LEU A 55 8.87 -4.12 6.40
CA LEU A 55 7.54 -4.61 6.78
C LEU A 55 7.46 -4.95 8.28
N ALA A 56 8.48 -5.62 8.82
CA ALA A 56 8.53 -5.94 10.24
C ALA A 56 8.65 -4.68 11.13
N LYS A 57 9.44 -3.67 10.71
CA LYS A 57 9.50 -2.37 11.39
C LYS A 57 8.15 -1.66 11.36
N LYS A 58 7.49 -1.61 10.20
CA LYS A 58 6.16 -1.01 10.04
C LYS A 58 5.12 -1.66 10.97
N TYR A 59 5.15 -2.98 11.09
CA TYR A 59 4.32 -3.72 12.04
C TYR A 59 4.57 -3.26 13.48
N ASN A 60 5.83 -3.23 13.92
CA ASN A 60 6.21 -2.80 15.27
C ASN A 60 5.84 -1.33 15.54
N ASP A 61 5.90 -0.46 14.53
CA ASP A 61 5.49 0.94 14.67
C ASP A 61 3.97 1.09 14.82
N MET A 62 3.18 0.28 14.11
CA MET A 62 1.73 0.18 14.35
C MET A 62 1.43 -0.35 15.76
N LEU A 63 2.23 -1.28 16.27
CA LEU A 63 2.08 -1.80 17.63
C LEU A 63 2.33 -0.72 18.69
N LYS A 64 3.35 0.12 18.51
CA LYS A 64 3.58 1.28 19.37
C LYS A 64 2.40 2.25 19.35
N GLN A 65 1.77 2.45 18.19
CA GLN A 65 0.57 3.27 18.08
C GLN A 65 -0.61 2.65 18.83
N MET A 66 -0.81 1.33 18.73
CA MET A 66 -1.87 0.63 19.48
C MET A 66 -1.66 0.71 21.00
N VAL A 67 -0.42 0.56 21.47
CA VAL A 67 -0.08 0.72 22.90
C VAL A 67 -0.44 2.12 23.40
N ARG A 68 -0.13 3.16 22.60
CA ARG A 68 -0.49 4.55 22.94
C ARG A 68 -2.01 4.73 22.99
N LEU A 69 -2.74 4.22 21.99
CA LEU A 69 -4.20 4.32 21.95
C LEU A 69 -4.85 3.59 23.13
N ARG A 70 -4.34 2.42 23.52
CA ARG A 70 -4.80 1.70 24.70
C ARG A 70 -4.65 2.53 25.97
N ALA A 71 -3.55 3.27 26.11
CA ALA A 71 -3.31 4.11 27.28
C ALA A 71 -4.27 5.31 27.38
N THR A 72 -4.83 5.76 26.26
CA THR A 72 -5.69 6.95 26.18
C THR A 72 -7.19 6.64 26.05
N ASP A 73 -7.55 5.46 25.54
CA ASP A 73 -8.92 5.11 25.14
C ASP A 73 -9.48 3.98 26.03
N ALA A 74 -10.61 4.24 26.67
CA ALA A 74 -11.32 3.28 27.51
C ALA A 74 -11.81 2.05 26.71
N VAL A 75 -12.19 2.24 25.44
CA VAL A 75 -12.68 1.16 24.57
C VAL A 75 -11.56 0.18 24.23
N ALA A 76 -10.34 0.68 24.06
CA ALA A 76 -9.17 -0.12 23.73
C ALA A 76 -8.46 -0.72 24.95
N THR A 77 -8.83 -0.31 26.17
CA THR A 77 -8.14 -0.70 27.42
C THR A 77 -8.09 -2.22 27.61
N ASN A 78 -9.19 -2.91 27.28
CA ASN A 78 -9.31 -4.37 27.42
C ASN A 78 -8.90 -5.15 26.16
N ALA A 79 -8.60 -4.47 25.05
CA ALA A 79 -8.31 -5.14 23.80
C ALA A 79 -6.94 -5.82 23.85
N VAL A 80 -6.84 -7.09 23.47
CA VAL A 80 -5.58 -7.86 23.48
C VAL A 80 -4.60 -7.29 22.46
N LEU A 81 -3.34 -7.07 22.87
CA LEU A 81 -2.29 -6.58 21.98
C LEU A 81 -1.49 -7.75 21.42
N PRO A 82 -1.17 -7.72 20.12
CA PRO A 82 -0.32 -8.73 19.53
C PRO A 82 1.15 -8.56 19.96
N PRO A 83 1.94 -9.64 19.93
CA PRO A 83 3.36 -9.61 20.27
C PRO A 83 4.19 -8.83 19.24
N ALA A 84 5.29 -8.23 19.69
CA ALA A 84 6.22 -7.50 18.83
C ALA A 84 7.12 -8.47 18.03
N ILE A 85 7.48 -8.09 16.81
CA ILE A 85 8.35 -8.90 15.96
C ILE A 85 9.82 -8.60 16.28
N ILE A 86 10.57 -9.63 16.62
CA ILE A 86 12.00 -9.53 16.95
C ILE A 86 12.83 -9.52 15.66
N LEU A 87 13.28 -8.34 15.25
CA LEU A 87 14.05 -8.16 14.00
C LEU A 87 15.34 -8.99 13.94
N LYS A 88 15.97 -9.26 15.09
CA LYS A 88 17.23 -10.02 15.17
C LYS A 88 17.06 -11.50 14.79
N THR A 89 15.89 -12.08 15.04
CA THR A 89 15.59 -13.49 14.79
C THR A 89 14.68 -13.69 13.58
N LEU A 90 14.22 -12.61 12.94
CA LEU A 90 13.25 -12.60 11.85
C LEU A 90 13.55 -13.60 10.71
N PHE A 91 14.83 -13.76 10.35
CA PHE A 91 15.25 -14.64 9.26
C PHE A 91 15.58 -16.07 9.70
N LYS A 92 15.61 -16.35 11.02
CA LYS A 92 15.82 -17.72 11.53
C LYS A 92 14.60 -18.61 11.28
N LEU A 93 13.41 -18.01 11.16
CA LEU A 93 12.15 -18.69 10.83
C LEU A 93 11.89 -19.91 11.72
N ASP A 94 12.03 -19.71 13.02
CA ASP A 94 11.69 -20.73 14.01
C ASP A 94 10.18 -20.99 14.00
N VAL A 95 9.78 -22.24 14.27
CA VAL A 95 8.37 -22.65 14.28
C VAL A 95 7.62 -21.96 15.43
N ASP A 96 8.34 -21.72 16.54
CA ASP A 96 7.80 -21.10 17.75
C ASP A 96 7.84 -19.56 17.73
N ASP A 97 8.22 -18.94 16.60
CA ASP A 97 8.29 -17.49 16.50
C ASP A 97 6.87 -16.87 16.56
N ASP A 98 6.69 -15.87 17.43
CA ASP A 98 5.48 -15.04 17.56
C ASP A 98 5.01 -14.41 16.24
N THR A 99 5.89 -14.35 15.24
CA THR A 99 5.58 -13.96 13.87
C THR A 99 4.47 -14.82 13.23
N TRP A 100 4.24 -16.06 13.68
CA TRP A 100 3.20 -16.94 13.14
C TRP A 100 1.86 -16.89 13.89
N HIS A 101 1.83 -16.37 15.12
CA HIS A 101 0.65 -16.35 15.99
C HIS A 101 -0.27 -15.16 15.69
N ASN A 102 -1.59 -15.33 15.58
CA ASN A 102 -2.53 -14.22 15.31
C ASN A 102 -3.11 -13.55 16.57
N ILE A 103 -2.53 -13.81 17.75
CA ILE A 103 -2.99 -13.29 19.06
C ILE A 103 -3.25 -11.79 18.98
N GLY A 104 -4.46 -11.34 19.35
CA GLY A 104 -4.84 -9.91 19.35
C GLY A 104 -5.16 -9.32 17.97
N LEU A 105 -5.20 -10.16 16.92
CA LEU A 105 -5.62 -9.85 15.55
C LEU A 105 -6.76 -10.79 15.06
N GLU A 106 -7.28 -11.62 15.96
CA GLU A 106 -8.25 -12.70 15.73
C GLU A 106 -9.68 -12.19 15.54
N ASP A 107 -10.13 -11.19 16.31
CA ASP A 107 -11.52 -10.65 16.34
C ASP A 107 -12.04 -10.05 15.01
N LEU A 108 -11.28 -10.16 13.93
CA LEU A 108 -11.66 -9.77 12.58
C LEU A 108 -12.19 -11.00 11.79
N GLU A 109 -12.98 -11.86 12.46
CA GLU A 109 -13.58 -13.08 11.92
C GLU A 109 -14.67 -12.83 10.86
N GLU A 110 -15.12 -11.58 10.68
CA GLU A 110 -16.14 -11.21 9.69
C GLU A 110 -15.75 -11.52 8.23
N PHE A 111 -14.48 -11.86 7.98
CA PHE A 111 -13.94 -12.24 6.67
C PHE A 111 -13.46 -13.70 6.58
N ASP A 112 -14.08 -14.67 7.27
CA ASP A 112 -13.72 -16.11 7.17
C ASP A 112 -12.22 -16.41 7.39
N GLY A 113 -11.53 -15.54 8.14
CA GLY A 113 -10.08 -15.58 8.31
C GLY A 113 -9.25 -15.10 7.09
N ILE A 114 -9.87 -14.86 5.94
CA ILE A 114 -9.23 -14.44 4.69
C ILE A 114 -9.19 -12.91 4.60
N LEU A 115 -7.99 -12.35 4.66
CA LEU A 115 -7.78 -10.92 4.48
C LEU A 115 -8.24 -10.50 3.07
N PRO A 116 -9.07 -9.44 2.92
CA PRO A 116 -9.51 -8.98 1.61
C PRO A 116 -8.31 -8.71 0.67
N PRO A 117 -8.38 -9.11 -0.61
CA PRO A 117 -7.25 -8.99 -1.53
C PRO A 117 -6.73 -7.56 -1.68
N TRP A 118 -7.61 -6.55 -1.68
CA TRP A 118 -7.24 -5.13 -1.72
C TRP A 118 -6.45 -4.66 -0.50
N LEU A 119 -6.44 -5.43 0.59
CA LEU A 119 -5.71 -5.12 1.81
C LEU A 119 -4.43 -5.96 1.95
N GLY A 120 -4.48 -7.23 1.53
CA GLY A 120 -3.40 -8.21 1.68
C GLY A 120 -2.48 -8.41 0.48
N ASP A 121 -3.03 -8.39 -0.73
CA ASP A 121 -2.31 -8.70 -1.96
C ASP A 121 -1.69 -7.42 -2.55
N ASP A 122 -0.37 -7.42 -2.71
CA ASP A 122 0.34 -6.27 -3.27
C ASP A 122 0.03 -6.06 -4.76
N THR A 123 -0.34 -7.12 -5.49
CA THR A 123 -0.75 -7.06 -6.90
C THR A 123 -2.08 -6.35 -7.05
N VAL A 124 -3.09 -6.76 -6.26
CA VAL A 124 -4.40 -6.11 -6.26
C VAL A 124 -4.28 -4.66 -5.83
N ARG A 125 -3.47 -4.36 -4.80
CA ARG A 125 -3.21 -2.97 -4.37
C ARG A 125 -2.54 -2.11 -5.43
N ALA A 126 -1.59 -2.68 -6.16
CA ALA A 126 -0.96 -1.98 -7.28
C ALA A 126 -1.98 -1.74 -8.40
N GLY A 127 -2.76 -2.77 -8.75
CA GLY A 127 -3.85 -2.67 -9.73
C GLY A 127 -4.83 -1.55 -9.44
N ILE A 128 -5.34 -1.48 -8.20
CA ILE A 128 -6.28 -0.41 -7.79
C ILE A 128 -5.66 0.99 -7.97
N ARG A 129 -4.39 1.17 -7.62
CA ARG A 129 -3.72 2.47 -7.80
C ARG A 129 -3.57 2.84 -9.29
N PHE A 130 -3.18 1.88 -10.12
CA PHE A 130 -3.07 2.12 -11.56
C PHE A 130 -4.42 2.42 -12.19
N ASP A 131 -5.47 1.71 -11.79
CA ASP A 131 -6.84 1.94 -12.27
C ASP A 131 -7.33 3.35 -11.88
N GLN A 132 -7.11 3.76 -10.62
CA GLN A 132 -7.39 5.12 -10.17
C GLN A 132 -6.61 6.18 -10.96
N GLU A 133 -5.34 5.92 -11.29
CA GLU A 133 -4.53 6.83 -12.09
C GLU A 133 -5.08 6.97 -13.51
N VAL A 134 -5.52 5.87 -14.13
CA VAL A 134 -6.19 5.91 -15.44
C VAL A 134 -7.48 6.74 -15.37
N MET A 135 -8.35 6.46 -14.40
CA MET A 135 -9.59 7.23 -14.21
C MET A 135 -9.33 8.73 -14.00
N ASN A 136 -8.31 9.07 -13.21
CA ASN A 136 -7.92 10.46 -12.98
C ASN A 136 -7.43 11.13 -14.26
N CYS A 137 -6.59 10.44 -15.04
CA CYS A 137 -6.11 10.94 -16.33
C CYS A 137 -7.27 11.16 -17.31
N GLU A 138 -8.23 10.24 -17.38
CA GLU A 138 -9.43 10.40 -18.22
C GLU A 138 -10.28 11.60 -17.80
N GLY A 139 -10.50 11.76 -16.48
CA GLY A 139 -11.21 12.91 -15.93
C GLY A 139 -10.50 14.24 -16.20
N GLU A 140 -9.17 14.27 -16.09
CA GLU A 140 -8.34 15.43 -16.39
C GLU A 140 -8.45 15.81 -17.88
N LEU A 141 -8.36 14.83 -18.78
CA LEU A 141 -8.53 15.06 -20.21
C LEU A 141 -9.91 15.63 -20.55
N LEU A 142 -10.97 15.12 -19.90
CA LEU A 142 -12.32 15.67 -20.07
C LEU A 142 -12.38 17.12 -19.58
N ARG A 143 -11.81 17.42 -18.40
CA ARG A 143 -11.76 18.79 -17.88
C ARG A 143 -11.02 19.72 -18.83
N CYS A 144 -9.83 19.35 -19.31
CA CYS A 144 -9.08 20.17 -20.26
C CYS A 144 -9.87 20.45 -21.55
N ARG A 145 -10.64 19.48 -22.07
CA ARG A 145 -11.49 19.70 -23.25
C ARG A 145 -12.59 20.72 -22.97
N LEU A 146 -13.29 20.58 -21.85
CA LEU A 146 -14.35 21.51 -21.47
C LEU A 146 -13.82 22.92 -21.24
N GLU A 147 -12.68 23.05 -20.55
CA GLU A 147 -12.02 24.35 -20.34
C GLU A 147 -11.57 24.97 -21.66
N HIS A 148 -11.03 24.17 -22.58
CA HIS A 148 -10.65 24.62 -23.92
C HIS A 148 -11.86 25.11 -24.72
N GLU A 149 -12.98 24.37 -24.71
CA GLU A 149 -14.23 24.78 -25.37
C GLU A 149 -14.77 26.08 -24.77
N ALA A 150 -14.87 26.16 -23.45
CA ALA A 150 -15.32 27.36 -22.75
C ALA A 150 -14.45 28.58 -23.05
N MET A 151 -13.12 28.42 -23.12
CA MET A 151 -12.21 29.52 -23.41
C MET A 151 -12.32 29.98 -24.86
N ARG A 152 -12.56 29.06 -25.81
CA ARG A 152 -12.80 29.41 -27.21
C ARG A 152 -14.10 30.18 -27.37
N ASP A 153 -15.17 29.71 -26.71
CA ASP A 153 -16.48 30.35 -26.80
C ASP A 153 -16.44 31.75 -26.17
N TRP A 154 -15.82 31.90 -24.99
CA TRP A 154 -15.60 33.20 -24.37
C TRP A 154 -14.77 34.14 -25.26
N PHE A 155 -13.68 33.66 -25.85
CA PHE A 155 -12.86 34.48 -26.75
C PHE A 155 -13.65 34.95 -27.97
N GLN A 156 -14.50 34.10 -28.53
CA GLN A 156 -15.34 34.45 -29.68
C GLN A 156 -16.34 35.55 -29.30
N GLU A 157 -17.01 35.42 -28.15
CA GLU A 157 -17.94 36.44 -27.64
C GLU A 157 -17.26 37.80 -27.45
N GLU A 158 -16.09 37.82 -26.81
CA GLU A 158 -15.30 39.04 -26.60
C GLU A 158 -14.81 39.65 -27.93
N TYR A 159 -14.38 38.81 -28.87
CA TYR A 159 -13.95 39.28 -30.19
C TYR A 159 -15.11 39.92 -30.96
N GLU A 160 -16.31 39.32 -30.93
CA GLU A 160 -17.50 39.91 -31.54
C GLU A 160 -17.92 41.22 -30.87
N ALA A 161 -17.84 41.28 -29.54
CA ALA A 161 -18.11 42.50 -28.79
C ALA A 161 -17.14 43.64 -29.14
N THR A 162 -15.84 43.35 -29.30
CA THR A 162 -14.85 44.36 -29.70
C THR A 162 -15.07 44.87 -31.12
N ILE A 163 -15.37 44.00 -32.09
CA ILE A 163 -15.74 44.41 -33.45
C ILE A 163 -16.99 45.31 -33.42
N LEU A 164 -17.97 44.96 -32.61
CA LEU A 164 -19.18 45.76 -32.47
C LEU A 164 -18.85 47.14 -31.90
N ALA A 165 -18.06 47.21 -30.84
CA ALA A 165 -17.64 48.47 -30.24
C ALA A 165 -16.91 49.37 -31.25
N GLU A 166 -15.99 48.82 -32.05
CA GLU A 166 -15.27 49.56 -33.11
C GLU A 166 -16.20 50.14 -34.17
N LYS A 167 -17.26 49.41 -34.55
CA LYS A 167 -18.26 49.91 -35.52
C LYS A 167 -19.14 51.04 -34.97
N TYR A 168 -19.35 51.09 -33.66
CA TYR A 168 -20.21 52.08 -33.00
C TYR A 168 -19.45 53.25 -32.37
N THR A 169 -18.11 53.25 -32.41
CA THR A 169 -17.30 54.45 -32.19
C THR A 169 -17.21 55.24 -33.50
N PRO A 170 -17.96 56.35 -33.68
CA PRO A 170 -17.78 57.23 -34.82
C PRO A 170 -16.39 57.85 -34.69
N GLY A 171 -15.60 57.83 -35.77
CA GLY A 171 -14.32 58.51 -35.81
C GLY A 171 -14.49 59.98 -35.42
N GLU A 172 -13.71 60.41 -34.43
CA GLU A 172 -13.46 61.84 -34.15
C GLU A 172 -12.79 62.53 -35.34
#